data_AF-A0A932VH02-F1
#
_entry.id   AF-A0A932VH02-F1
#
_cell.length_a   1.000
_cell.length_b   1.000
_cell.length_c   1.000
_cell.angle_alpha   90.00
_cell.angle_beta   90.00
_cell.angle_gamma   90.00
#
_symmetry.space_group_name_H-M   'P 1'
#
loop_
_entity.id
_entity.type
_entity.pdbx_description
1 polymer ?
#
loop_
_entity_poly.entity_id
_entity_poly.type
_entity_poly.pdbx_seq_one_letter_code
_entity_poly.pdbx_strand_id
1 'polypeptide(L)'
;MAIRRVNYTGRKRITRDSVVIALDRFTSPIGFEVALDLARYGFPSDAEIVIEASVDWTVERFPWGTISTPPSNPRGSLRQFDTPEGIRFALKVLGTGSAAGLILGEADSIVPSDPEIEKSAQSFIDVRPERLGHRAWKLIIDESHPILLVNESVGDWKAFARSASFRALVAPEIFRQLILKAADGDSDFDGDAAGPAWESQCLVMAARLSNQTLPIPPDVNPREDWIDAAVTAFAQHHRFGSTLRSILDQDIES
;
A
#
# COMPACT_ATOMS: atom_id res chain seq x y z
N MET A 1 -17.44 14.10 19.61
CA MET A 1 -16.42 14.31 20.65
C MET A 1 -15.11 13.75 20.12
N ALA A 2 -14.13 14.60 19.79
CA ALA A 2 -12.84 14.15 19.28
C ALA A 2 -11.93 13.74 20.45
N ILE A 3 -11.56 12.46 20.51
CA ILE A 3 -10.56 11.98 21.49
C ILE A 3 -9.20 12.46 21.00
N ARG A 4 -8.69 13.54 21.60
CA ARG A 4 -7.33 14.05 21.37
C ARG A 4 -6.35 13.02 21.92
N ARG A 5 -5.66 12.29 21.03
CA ARG A 5 -4.59 11.34 21.39
C ARG A 5 -3.42 12.14 21.99
N VAL A 6 -3.31 12.18 23.32
CA VAL A 6 -2.25 12.92 24.01
C VAL A 6 -0.94 12.10 23.95
N ASN A 7 0.08 12.64 23.29
CA ASN A 7 1.41 12.03 23.22
C ASN A 7 2.20 12.36 24.51
N TYR A 8 1.96 11.59 25.58
CA TYR A 8 2.56 11.81 26.90
C TYR A 8 4.07 11.57 26.98
N THR A 9 4.69 10.90 25.99
CA THR A 9 6.12 10.53 26.02
C THR A 9 6.99 11.31 25.04
N GLY A 10 6.42 12.22 24.24
CA GLY A 10 7.15 12.87 23.14
C GLY A 10 7.58 11.87 22.06
N ARG A 11 6.88 10.73 21.93
CA ARG A 11 7.24 9.66 20.98
C ARG A 11 7.28 10.20 19.56
N LYS A 12 8.34 9.85 18.82
CA LYS A 12 8.46 10.12 17.39
C LYS A 12 7.57 9.14 16.63
N ARG A 13 6.75 9.65 15.72
CA ARG A 13 6.03 8.79 14.78
C ARG A 13 7.03 8.31 13.73
N ILE A 14 7.19 7.00 13.62
CA ILE A 14 7.95 6.36 12.56
C ILE A 14 6.97 6.14 11.40
N THR A 15 7.33 6.64 10.23
CA THR A 15 6.46 6.57 9.06
C THR A 15 6.56 5.17 8.43
N ARG A 16 5.53 4.81 7.65
CA ARG A 16 5.40 3.45 7.12
C ARG A 16 6.47 3.09 6.09
N ASP A 17 7.00 4.06 5.35
CA ASP A 17 8.11 3.87 4.40
C ASP A 17 9.43 3.52 5.09
N SER A 18 9.57 3.77 6.39
CA SER A 18 10.76 3.39 7.17
C SER A 18 10.73 1.94 7.68
N VAL A 19 9.62 1.22 7.51
CA VAL A 19 9.45 -0.13 8.05
C VAL A 19 8.74 -1.00 7.01
N VAL A 20 9.49 -1.95 6.44
CA VAL A 20 8.94 -2.97 5.54
C VAL A 20 9.01 -4.31 6.25
N ILE A 21 7.89 -5.03 6.28
CA ILE A 21 7.80 -6.37 6.88
C ILE A 21 7.22 -7.31 5.84
N ALA A 22 7.98 -8.31 5.42
CA ALA A 22 7.57 -9.28 4.40
C ALA A 22 7.26 -10.64 5.05
N LEU A 23 6.13 -11.27 4.72
CA LEU A 23 5.81 -12.63 5.19
C LEU A 23 6.34 -13.71 4.24
N ASP A 24 6.89 -14.77 4.81
CA ASP A 24 7.11 -16.04 4.12
C ASP A 24 6.01 -17.03 4.52
N ARG A 25 4.98 -17.11 3.66
CA ARG A 25 3.79 -17.95 3.91
C ARG A 25 4.03 -19.44 3.65
N PHE A 26 5.18 -19.81 3.07
CA PHE A 26 5.46 -21.19 2.68
C PHE A 26 6.22 -21.95 3.77
N THR A 27 6.60 -21.28 4.87
CA THR A 27 7.20 -21.92 6.03
C THR A 27 6.16 -22.22 7.10
N SER A 28 6.40 -23.28 7.87
CA SER A 28 5.66 -23.58 9.09
C SER A 28 6.65 -23.72 10.24
N PRO A 29 6.62 -22.85 11.26
CA PRO A 29 5.78 -21.65 11.41
C PRO A 29 5.97 -20.58 10.30
N ILE A 30 4.99 -19.69 10.13
CA ILE A 30 5.02 -18.58 9.15
C ILE A 30 6.24 -17.68 9.45
N GLY A 31 7.09 -17.47 8.45
CA GLY A 31 8.30 -16.64 8.57
C GLY A 31 7.99 -15.18 8.28
N PHE A 32 8.86 -14.28 8.76
CA PHE A 32 8.83 -12.88 8.34
C PHE A 32 10.22 -12.26 8.30
N GLU A 33 10.39 -11.27 7.43
CA GLU A 33 11.58 -10.44 7.28
C GLU A 33 11.26 -8.99 7.61
N VAL A 34 12.23 -8.25 8.16
CA VAL A 34 12.06 -6.83 8.52
C VAL A 34 13.19 -5.99 7.94
N ALA A 35 12.85 -4.97 7.15
CA ALA A 35 13.78 -3.94 6.71
C ALA A 35 13.43 -2.60 7.37
N LEU A 36 14.43 -1.96 7.97
CA LEU A 36 14.28 -0.76 8.78
C LEU A 36 15.19 0.38 8.27
N ASP A 37 14.61 1.56 8.07
CA ASP A 37 15.37 2.81 7.92
C ASP A 37 15.01 3.77 9.06
N LEU A 38 15.82 3.73 10.12
CA LEU A 38 15.60 4.52 11.34
C LEU A 38 16.58 5.69 11.50
N ALA A 39 17.54 5.87 10.59
CA ALA A 39 18.64 6.83 10.76
C ALA A 39 18.13 8.28 10.89
N ARG A 40 17.12 8.63 10.09
CA ARG A 40 16.53 9.99 10.06
C ARG A 40 15.82 10.42 11.34
N TYR A 41 15.50 9.48 12.23
CA TYR A 41 14.77 9.81 13.46
C TYR A 41 15.69 10.18 14.62
N GLY A 42 17.01 9.95 14.53
CA GLY A 42 17.95 10.30 15.58
C GLY A 42 17.60 9.69 16.94
N PHE A 43 17.29 8.38 16.95
CA PHE A 43 17.13 7.64 18.20
C PHE A 43 18.49 7.37 18.86
N PRO A 44 18.55 7.23 20.21
CA PRO A 44 19.76 6.80 20.89
C PRO A 44 20.28 5.47 20.34
N SER A 45 21.60 5.32 20.22
CA SER A 45 22.25 4.12 19.65
C SER A 45 21.89 2.84 20.40
N ASP A 46 21.71 2.96 21.71
CA ASP A 46 21.40 1.86 22.62
C ASP A 46 19.89 1.61 22.77
N ALA A 47 19.03 2.42 22.14
CA ALA A 47 17.58 2.21 22.17
C ALA A 47 17.21 0.85 21.56
N GLU A 48 16.33 0.12 22.23
CA GLU A 48 15.92 -1.22 21.83
C GLU A 48 14.85 -1.16 20.74
N ILE A 49 14.94 -2.07 19.78
CA ILE A 49 13.93 -2.23 18.73
C ILE A 49 13.10 -3.47 19.09
N VAL A 50 11.77 -3.31 19.08
CA VAL A 50 10.82 -4.41 19.31
C VAL A 50 9.82 -4.44 18.16
N ILE A 51 9.64 -5.62 17.58
CA ILE A 51 8.58 -5.90 16.62
C ILE A 51 7.46 -6.63 17.34
N GLU A 52 6.22 -6.19 17.16
CA GLU A 52 5.03 -6.89 17.65
C GLU A 52 4.20 -7.36 16.45
N ALA A 53 3.75 -8.61 16.46
CA ALA A 53 2.75 -9.14 15.54
C ALA A 53 1.44 -9.32 16.30
N SER A 54 0.31 -8.97 15.68
CA SER A 54 -1.00 -9.01 16.34
C SER A 54 -2.14 -9.40 15.41
N VAL A 55 -3.09 -10.16 15.96
CA VAL A 55 -4.43 -10.42 15.41
C VAL A 55 -5.41 -10.33 16.56
N ASP A 56 -6.40 -9.43 16.47
CA ASP A 56 -7.37 -9.14 17.52
C ASP A 56 -6.71 -8.89 18.91
N TRP A 57 -6.78 -9.87 19.81
CA TRP A 57 -6.26 -9.80 21.19
C TRP A 57 -4.91 -10.51 21.36
N THR A 58 -4.48 -11.28 20.36
CA THR A 58 -3.24 -12.06 20.40
C THR A 58 -2.09 -11.19 19.95
N VAL A 59 -1.04 -11.09 20.77
CA VAL A 59 0.17 -10.30 20.49
C VAL A 59 1.41 -11.15 20.75
N GLU A 60 2.26 -11.25 19.74
CA GLU A 60 3.58 -11.88 19.83
C GLU A 60 4.67 -10.81 19.68
N ARG A 61 5.65 -10.81 20.59
CA ARG A 61 6.72 -9.80 20.66
C ARG A 61 8.07 -10.40 20.31
N PHE A 62 8.83 -9.68 19.49
CA PHE A 62 10.15 -10.06 19.01
C PHE A 62 11.16 -8.96 19.34
N PRO A 63 12.12 -9.21 20.24
CA PRO A 63 13.28 -8.35 20.39
C PRO A 63 14.06 -8.30 19.08
N TRP A 64 14.42 -7.11 18.62
CA TRP A 64 15.01 -6.87 17.30
C TRP A 64 16.33 -6.09 17.38
N GLY A 65 17.08 -6.30 18.45
CA GLY A 65 18.37 -5.65 18.70
C GLY A 65 18.22 -4.19 19.13
N THR A 66 19.25 -3.40 18.89
CA THR A 66 19.29 -1.96 19.17
C THR A 66 19.54 -1.15 17.90
N ILE A 67 19.39 0.17 17.97
CA ILE A 67 19.66 1.08 16.84
C ILE A 67 21.07 0.89 16.27
N SER A 68 22.10 0.74 17.12
CA SER A 68 23.48 0.51 16.65
C SER A 68 23.81 -0.95 16.37
N THR A 69 22.98 -1.88 16.81
CA THR A 69 23.24 -3.31 16.69
C THR A 69 21.95 -4.05 16.31
N PRO A 70 21.43 -3.81 15.09
CA PRO A 70 20.32 -4.59 14.57
C PRO A 70 20.76 -6.05 14.32
N PRO A 71 19.81 -7.00 14.27
CA PRO A 71 20.12 -8.40 14.02
C PRO A 71 20.82 -8.59 12.67
N SER A 72 21.87 -9.43 12.64
CA SER A 72 22.59 -9.78 11.41
C SER A 72 21.75 -10.58 10.42
N ASN A 73 20.73 -11.28 10.92
CA ASN A 73 19.71 -11.96 10.13
C ASN A 73 18.34 -11.42 10.54
N PRO A 74 17.75 -10.48 9.79
CA PRO A 74 16.50 -9.81 10.17
C PRO A 74 15.28 -10.69 9.83
N ARG A 75 15.27 -11.92 10.33
CA ARG A 75 14.21 -12.92 10.13
C ARG A 75 13.61 -13.36 11.47
N GLY A 76 12.29 -13.47 11.50
CA GLY A 76 11.52 -14.00 12.62
C GLY A 76 10.56 -15.11 12.17
N SER A 77 9.94 -15.78 13.14
CA SER A 77 8.91 -16.80 12.88
C SER A 77 7.76 -16.61 13.85
N LEU A 78 6.55 -16.59 13.31
CA LEU A 78 5.30 -16.40 14.04
C LEU A 78 4.85 -17.72 14.66
N ARG A 79 4.73 -17.77 15.98
CA ARG A 79 4.38 -19.01 16.70
C ARG A 79 2.95 -19.02 17.18
N GLN A 80 2.34 -17.85 17.32
CA GLN A 80 0.97 -17.71 17.83
C GLN A 80 -0.08 -17.60 16.72
N PHE A 81 0.32 -17.65 15.45
CA PHE A 81 -0.56 -17.44 14.30
C PHE A 81 -0.41 -18.60 13.30
N ASP A 82 -1.51 -19.31 13.05
CA ASP A 82 -1.58 -20.41 12.09
C ASP A 82 -1.83 -19.93 10.66
N THR A 83 -2.40 -18.72 10.50
CA THR A 83 -2.70 -18.14 9.18
C THR A 83 -2.25 -16.66 9.11
N PRO A 84 -1.82 -16.18 7.93
CA PRO A 84 -1.31 -14.82 7.76
C PRO A 84 -2.41 -13.75 7.68
N GLU A 85 -3.68 -14.13 7.54
CA GLU A 85 -4.80 -13.20 7.38
C GLU A 85 -5.00 -12.33 8.63
N GLY A 86 -5.16 -11.03 8.42
CA GLY A 86 -5.44 -10.09 9.51
C GLY A 86 -4.23 -9.71 10.36
N ILE A 87 -3.07 -10.33 10.17
CA ILE A 87 -1.86 -9.98 10.92
C ILE A 87 -1.48 -8.53 10.68
N ARG A 88 -1.26 -7.82 11.79
CA ARG A 88 -0.74 -6.46 11.84
C ARG A 88 0.54 -6.43 12.65
N PHE A 89 1.51 -5.69 12.15
CA PHE A 89 2.75 -5.47 12.87
C PHE A 89 2.83 -4.07 13.47
N ALA A 90 3.58 -3.95 14.55
CA ALA A 90 4.02 -2.67 15.09
C ALA A 90 5.53 -2.73 15.34
N LEU A 91 6.22 -1.62 15.09
CA LEU A 91 7.59 -1.40 15.50
C LEU A 91 7.62 -0.39 16.62
N LYS A 92 8.32 -0.73 17.70
CA LYS A 92 8.55 0.14 18.85
C LYS A 92 10.04 0.33 19.05
N VAL A 93 10.43 1.57 19.29
CA VAL A 93 11.78 1.93 19.75
C VAL A 93 11.66 2.32 21.22
N LEU A 94 12.31 1.55 22.08
CA LEU A 94 12.24 1.72 23.53
C LEU A 94 13.51 2.41 24.03
N GLY A 95 13.33 3.33 24.97
CA GLY A 95 14.43 3.99 25.63
C GLY A 95 15.14 3.08 26.62
N THR A 96 16.41 3.37 26.85
CA THR A 96 17.31 2.72 27.80
C THR A 96 17.82 3.74 28.82
N GLY A 97 18.46 3.28 29.89
CA GLY A 97 19.04 4.15 30.92
C GLY A 97 18.00 5.08 31.57
N SER A 98 18.20 6.39 31.45
CA SER A 98 17.28 7.40 32.00
C SER A 98 15.93 7.47 31.25
N ALA A 99 15.84 6.89 30.06
CA ALA A 99 14.61 6.76 29.28
C ALA A 99 14.03 5.33 29.31
N ALA A 100 14.52 4.47 30.21
CA ALA A 100 14.05 3.10 30.34
C ALA A 100 12.53 3.01 30.53
N GLY A 101 11.88 2.15 29.75
CA GLY A 101 10.43 1.96 29.77
C GLY A 101 9.62 3.00 28.98
N LEU A 102 10.27 3.99 28.38
CA LEU A 102 9.61 4.93 27.47
C LEU A 102 9.60 4.39 26.04
N ILE A 103 8.47 4.58 25.35
CA ILE A 103 8.42 4.41 23.89
C ILE A 103 8.91 5.72 23.28
N LEU A 104 10.10 5.68 22.70
CA LEU A 104 10.75 6.80 22.00
C LEU A 104 10.22 6.95 20.58
N GLY A 105 9.88 5.83 19.93
CA GLY A 105 9.41 5.80 18.56
C GLY A 105 8.40 4.69 18.33
N GLU A 106 7.44 4.91 17.44
CA GLU A 106 6.42 3.91 17.09
C GLU A 106 5.99 4.03 15.63
N ALA A 107 5.91 2.88 14.95
CA ALA A 107 5.09 2.65 13.77
C ALA A 107 4.07 1.56 14.11
N ASP A 108 2.79 1.84 13.90
CA ASP A 108 1.69 0.96 14.29
C ASP A 108 0.82 0.61 13.07
N SER A 109 0.11 -0.51 13.17
CA SER A 109 -0.79 -1.05 12.14
C SER A 109 -0.10 -1.21 10.77
N ILE A 110 1.13 -1.72 10.79
CA ILE A 110 1.89 -2.10 9.59
C ILE A 110 1.23 -3.34 9.00
N VAL A 111 0.78 -3.22 7.76
CA VAL A 111 0.32 -4.37 6.99
C VAL A 111 1.56 -5.04 6.43
N PRO A 112 1.82 -6.32 6.77
CA PRO A 112 2.96 -6.99 6.18
C PRO A 112 2.75 -7.10 4.68
N SER A 113 3.82 -6.88 3.96
CA SER A 113 3.88 -7.19 2.57
C SER A 113 4.06 -8.68 2.33
N ASP A 114 3.70 -9.09 1.14
CA ASP A 114 3.90 -10.45 0.68
C ASP A 114 4.85 -10.34 -0.52
N PRO A 115 6.09 -10.84 -0.44
CA PRO A 115 7.09 -10.68 -1.49
C PRO A 115 6.68 -11.31 -2.83
N GLU A 116 5.76 -12.29 -2.83
CA GLU A 116 5.13 -12.81 -4.06
C GLU A 116 4.08 -11.84 -4.64
N ILE A 117 3.46 -11.02 -3.79
CA ILE A 117 2.55 -9.92 -4.19
C ILE A 117 3.35 -8.64 -4.50
N GLU A 118 4.52 -8.42 -3.87
CA GLU A 118 5.26 -7.16 -3.85
C GLU A 118 6.20 -6.91 -5.04
N LYS A 119 6.39 -7.89 -5.92
CA LYS A 119 6.87 -7.55 -7.28
C LYS A 119 5.86 -6.72 -8.06
N SER A 120 4.63 -6.60 -7.57
CA SER A 120 3.65 -5.61 -7.99
C SER A 120 3.68 -4.45 -6.98
N ALA A 121 4.03 -3.26 -7.45
CA ALA A 121 3.98 -1.99 -6.72
C ALA A 121 2.82 -1.92 -5.71
N GLN A 122 3.06 -1.32 -4.53
CA GLN A 122 2.02 -1.00 -3.55
C GLN A 122 0.79 -0.45 -4.29
N SER A 123 -0.29 -1.21 -4.28
CA SER A 123 -1.51 -0.79 -4.95
C SER A 123 -2.10 0.35 -4.14
N PHE A 124 -2.23 1.53 -4.76
CA PHE A 124 -2.90 2.68 -4.16
C PHE A 124 -4.45 2.55 -4.20
N ILE A 125 -4.96 1.32 -4.28
CA ILE A 125 -6.39 1.00 -4.39
C ILE A 125 -6.71 -0.22 -3.52
N ASP A 126 -7.68 -0.06 -2.62
CA ASP A 126 -8.27 -1.17 -1.87
C ASP A 126 -9.33 -1.88 -2.71
N VAL A 127 -9.33 -3.22 -2.79
CA VAL A 127 -10.38 -3.99 -3.47
C VAL A 127 -11.28 -4.68 -2.44
N ARG A 128 -12.59 -4.46 -2.50
CA ARG A 128 -13.56 -5.01 -1.54
C ARG A 128 -14.81 -5.58 -2.23
N PRO A 129 -15.44 -6.62 -1.67
CA PRO A 129 -16.75 -7.07 -2.12
C PRO A 129 -17.86 -6.10 -1.66
N GLU A 130 -18.90 -5.92 -2.47
CA GLU A 130 -20.12 -5.17 -2.10
C GLU A 130 -21.33 -5.65 -2.92
N ARG A 131 -22.56 -5.41 -2.45
CA ARG A 131 -23.79 -5.66 -3.21
C ARG A 131 -24.10 -4.49 -4.12
N LEU A 132 -23.74 -4.61 -5.40
CA LEU A 132 -23.84 -3.53 -6.39
C LEU A 132 -25.04 -3.67 -7.35
N GLY A 133 -25.99 -4.55 -7.04
CA GLY A 133 -27.13 -4.85 -7.92
C GLY A 133 -26.65 -5.48 -9.24
N HIS A 134 -26.95 -4.85 -10.37
CA HIS A 134 -26.52 -5.32 -11.70
C HIS A 134 -25.16 -4.78 -12.15
N ARG A 135 -24.48 -3.95 -11.34
CA ARG A 135 -23.14 -3.43 -11.69
C ARG A 135 -22.08 -4.46 -11.30
N ALA A 136 -21.13 -4.76 -12.18
CA ALA A 136 -20.02 -5.67 -11.84
C ALA A 136 -19.00 -5.03 -10.89
N TRP A 137 -18.81 -3.71 -10.97
CA TRP A 137 -17.86 -2.97 -10.14
C TRP A 137 -18.25 -1.50 -9.97
N LYS A 138 -17.64 -0.85 -8.99
CA LYS A 138 -17.73 0.60 -8.73
C LYS A 138 -16.45 1.09 -8.09
N LEU A 139 -15.86 2.16 -8.65
CA LEU A 139 -14.79 2.89 -7.97
C LEU A 139 -15.41 3.94 -7.03
N ILE A 140 -14.90 4.03 -5.82
CA ILE A 140 -15.16 5.10 -4.87
C ILE A 140 -13.82 5.79 -4.63
N ILE A 141 -13.75 7.09 -4.88
CA ILE A 141 -12.58 7.89 -4.56
C ILE A 141 -13.02 8.91 -3.51
N ASP A 142 -12.61 8.69 -2.26
CA ASP A 142 -12.79 9.63 -1.16
C ASP A 142 -11.50 10.40 -0.86
N GLU A 143 -11.54 11.29 0.13
CA GLU A 143 -10.40 12.12 0.53
C GLU A 143 -9.25 11.31 1.15
N SER A 144 -9.41 10.02 1.44
CA SER A 144 -8.40 9.22 2.15
C SER A 144 -7.74 8.17 1.27
N HIS A 145 -8.53 7.39 0.52
CA HIS A 145 -8.02 6.29 -0.29
C HIS A 145 -9.04 5.80 -1.33
N PRO A 146 -8.61 5.47 -2.56
CA PRO A 146 -9.47 4.83 -3.55
C PRO A 146 -9.88 3.41 -3.16
N ILE A 147 -11.15 3.08 -3.35
CA ILE A 147 -11.72 1.76 -3.11
C ILE A 147 -12.42 1.25 -4.38
N LEU A 148 -11.95 0.13 -4.90
CA LEU A 148 -12.62 -0.64 -5.94
C LEU A 148 -13.58 -1.65 -5.28
N LEU A 149 -14.88 -1.39 -5.43
CA LEU A 149 -15.91 -2.34 -5.07
C LEU A 149 -16.18 -3.31 -6.22
N VAL A 150 -16.16 -4.60 -5.92
CA VAL A 150 -16.48 -5.70 -6.83
C VAL A 150 -17.77 -6.37 -6.35
N ASN A 151 -18.69 -6.63 -7.27
CA ASN A 151 -20.00 -7.14 -6.87
C ASN A 151 -19.91 -8.57 -6.31
N GLU A 152 -20.47 -8.80 -5.13
CA GLU A 152 -20.57 -10.13 -4.51
C GLU A 152 -21.28 -11.15 -5.41
N SER A 153 -22.19 -10.71 -6.28
CA SER A 153 -22.96 -11.60 -7.15
C SER A 153 -22.14 -12.28 -8.25
N VAL A 154 -20.88 -11.90 -8.46
CA VAL A 154 -19.99 -12.53 -9.47
C VAL A 154 -19.37 -13.86 -8.98
N GLY A 155 -19.69 -14.29 -7.75
CA GLY A 155 -19.15 -15.51 -7.16
C GLY A 155 -17.80 -15.25 -6.48
N ASP A 156 -16.74 -15.90 -6.94
CA ASP A 156 -15.39 -15.65 -6.43
C ASP A 156 -14.89 -14.28 -6.92
N TRP A 157 -15.26 -13.22 -6.19
CA TRP A 157 -14.91 -11.84 -6.51
C TRP A 157 -13.39 -11.62 -6.56
N LYS A 158 -12.61 -12.39 -5.79
CA LYS A 158 -11.14 -12.30 -5.76
C LYS A 158 -10.55 -12.87 -7.04
N ALA A 159 -11.05 -14.01 -7.50
CA ALA A 159 -10.65 -14.59 -8.78
C ALA A 159 -11.11 -13.70 -9.95
N PHE A 160 -12.34 -13.20 -9.90
CA PHE A 160 -12.89 -12.29 -10.90
C PHE A 160 -12.06 -11.00 -11.03
N ALA A 161 -11.75 -10.33 -9.91
CA ALA A 161 -10.94 -9.11 -9.91
C ALA A 161 -9.50 -9.32 -10.42
N ARG A 162 -8.94 -10.52 -10.25
CA ARG A 162 -7.62 -10.90 -10.77
C ARG A 162 -7.65 -11.39 -12.21
N SER A 163 -8.83 -11.71 -12.74
CA SER A 163 -8.98 -12.23 -14.09
C SER A 163 -8.42 -11.25 -15.13
N ALA A 164 -7.85 -11.83 -16.18
CA ALA A 164 -7.24 -11.06 -17.26
C ALA A 164 -8.26 -10.18 -18.00
N SER A 165 -9.48 -10.68 -18.20
CA SER A 165 -10.59 -9.95 -18.83
C SER A 165 -11.04 -8.76 -17.99
N PHE A 166 -11.25 -8.94 -16.69
CA PHE A 166 -11.61 -7.85 -15.79
C PHE A 166 -10.53 -6.78 -15.77
N ARG A 167 -9.27 -7.16 -15.54
CA ARG A 167 -8.16 -6.20 -15.50
C ARG A 167 -8.01 -5.43 -16.81
N ALA A 168 -8.14 -6.10 -17.95
CA ALA A 168 -8.00 -5.45 -19.25
C ALA A 168 -9.10 -4.40 -19.52
N LEU A 169 -10.32 -4.64 -19.05
CA LEU A 169 -11.45 -3.72 -19.24
C LEU A 169 -11.53 -2.63 -18.18
N VAL A 170 -11.10 -2.91 -16.94
CA VAL A 170 -11.37 -2.07 -15.78
C VAL A 170 -10.17 -1.24 -15.36
N ALA A 171 -8.94 -1.78 -15.43
CA ALA A 171 -7.76 -1.09 -14.93
C ALA A 171 -7.46 0.23 -15.66
N PRO A 172 -7.55 0.34 -17.01
CA PRO A 172 -7.32 1.61 -17.70
C PRO A 172 -8.29 2.71 -17.27
N GLU A 173 -9.56 2.35 -17.08
CA GLU A 173 -10.61 3.30 -16.68
C GLU A 173 -10.45 3.74 -15.22
N ILE A 174 -10.10 2.80 -14.34
CA ILE A 174 -9.74 3.15 -12.95
C ILE A 174 -8.58 4.14 -12.93
N PHE A 175 -7.51 3.87 -13.69
CA PHE A 175 -6.34 4.73 -13.72
C PHE A 175 -6.69 6.15 -14.23
N ARG A 176 -7.53 6.25 -15.26
CA ARG A 176 -8.07 7.52 -15.75
C ARG A 176 -8.78 8.32 -14.66
N GLN A 177 -9.70 7.69 -13.94
CA GLN A 177 -10.47 8.35 -12.88
C GLN A 177 -9.60 8.82 -11.71
N LEU A 178 -8.56 8.06 -11.38
CA LEU A 178 -7.59 8.45 -10.34
C LEU A 178 -6.77 9.66 -10.75
N ILE A 179 -6.28 9.70 -12.00
CA ILE A 179 -5.55 10.87 -12.50
C ILE A 179 -6.46 12.10 -12.52
N LEU A 180 -7.69 11.97 -13.02
CA LEU A 180 -8.66 13.06 -13.04
C LEU A 180 -8.86 13.65 -11.64
N LYS A 181 -9.12 12.78 -10.66
CA LYS A 181 -9.34 13.19 -9.27
C LYS A 181 -8.09 13.81 -8.65
N ALA A 182 -6.92 13.21 -8.85
CA ALA A 182 -5.65 13.73 -8.33
C ALA A 182 -5.28 15.08 -8.97
N ALA A 183 -5.64 15.29 -10.23
CA ALA A 183 -5.40 16.55 -10.94
C ALA A 183 -6.36 17.68 -10.53
N ASP A 184 -7.49 17.37 -9.89
CA ASP A 184 -8.40 18.35 -9.28
C ASP A 184 -8.05 18.66 -7.82
N GLY A 185 -7.13 17.91 -7.20
CA GLY A 185 -6.64 18.18 -5.85
C GLY A 185 -5.66 19.35 -5.83
N ASP A 186 -5.73 20.19 -4.79
CA ASP A 186 -4.74 21.24 -4.47
C ASP A 186 -3.42 20.59 -3.99
N SER A 187 -2.81 19.73 -4.82
CA SER A 187 -1.51 19.15 -4.52
C SER A 187 -0.45 20.18 -4.84
N ASP A 188 -0.13 21.05 -3.87
CA ASP A 188 1.08 21.86 -3.90
C ASP A 188 2.28 20.90 -4.00
N PHE A 189 2.91 20.87 -5.17
CA PHE A 189 4.08 20.04 -5.47
C PHE A 189 5.36 20.53 -4.76
N ASP A 190 5.28 21.66 -4.04
CA ASP A 190 6.35 22.22 -3.22
C ASP A 190 6.33 21.63 -1.81
N GLY A 191 6.87 20.41 -1.67
CA GLY A 191 7.57 19.93 -0.46
C GLY A 191 6.80 19.71 0.87
N ASP A 192 5.63 20.30 1.08
CA ASP A 192 4.85 20.27 2.32
C ASP A 192 3.40 19.76 2.09
N ALA A 193 3.22 18.86 1.11
CA ALA A 193 1.90 18.45 0.63
C ALA A 193 0.99 17.88 1.74
N ALA A 194 -0.06 18.64 2.06
CA ALA A 194 -1.17 18.27 2.94
C ALA A 194 -2.24 17.38 2.25
N GLY A 195 -1.90 16.78 1.09
CA GLY A 195 -2.79 15.93 0.29
C GLY A 195 -2.67 14.43 0.58
N PRO A 196 -3.65 13.61 0.15
CA PRO A 196 -3.60 12.16 0.28
C PRO A 196 -2.43 11.56 -0.50
N ALA A 197 -1.66 10.67 0.12
CA ALA A 197 -0.45 10.09 -0.48
C ALA A 197 -0.68 9.37 -1.83
N TRP A 198 -1.90 8.89 -2.09
CA TRP A 198 -2.24 8.20 -3.32
C TRP A 198 -2.29 9.13 -4.54
N GLU A 199 -2.63 10.41 -4.35
CA GLU A 199 -2.75 11.40 -5.43
C GLU A 199 -1.38 11.69 -6.04
N SER A 200 -0.39 12.09 -5.22
CA SER A 200 0.97 12.32 -5.68
C SER A 200 1.60 11.08 -6.30
N GLN A 201 1.37 9.90 -5.73
CA GLN A 201 1.87 8.62 -6.28
C GLN A 201 1.26 8.31 -7.65
N CYS A 202 -0.05 8.53 -7.81
CA CYS A 202 -0.75 8.33 -9.07
C CYS A 202 -0.20 9.26 -10.16
N LEU A 203 -0.01 10.54 -9.85
CA LEU A 203 0.51 11.53 -10.79
C LEU A 203 1.97 11.27 -11.20
N VAL A 204 2.82 10.90 -10.24
CA VAL A 204 4.22 10.51 -10.52
C VAL A 204 4.27 9.25 -11.39
N MET A 205 3.42 8.26 -11.12
CA MET A 205 3.33 7.05 -11.93
C MET A 205 2.86 7.36 -13.36
N ALA A 206 1.83 8.18 -13.51
CA ALA A 206 1.31 8.61 -14.80
C ALA A 206 2.39 9.32 -15.63
N ALA A 207 3.02 10.34 -15.06
CA ALA A 207 4.12 11.09 -15.69
C ALA A 207 5.28 10.17 -16.11
N ARG A 208 5.67 9.24 -15.25
CA ARG A 208 6.75 8.28 -15.54
C ARG A 208 6.38 7.32 -16.68
N LEU A 209 5.15 6.81 -16.72
CA LEU A 209 4.71 5.87 -17.75
C LEU A 209 4.60 6.54 -19.13
N SER A 210 4.05 7.76 -19.18
CA SER A 210 3.89 8.51 -20.43
C SER A 210 5.12 9.32 -20.85
N ASN A 211 6.18 9.34 -20.02
CA ASN A 211 7.34 10.20 -20.20
C ASN A 211 6.95 11.69 -20.33
N GLN A 212 5.99 12.11 -19.52
CA GLN A 212 5.49 13.48 -19.43
C GLN A 212 5.98 14.15 -18.15
N THR A 213 5.94 15.49 -18.13
CA THR A 213 6.30 16.29 -16.95
C THR A 213 5.06 16.67 -16.14
N LEU A 214 5.26 16.88 -14.84
CA LEU A 214 4.32 17.55 -13.95
C LEU A 214 4.68 19.05 -13.84
N PRO A 215 3.73 19.94 -13.47
CA PRO A 215 2.32 19.67 -13.22
C PRO A 215 1.55 19.35 -14.52
N ILE A 216 0.35 18.78 -14.37
CA ILE A 216 -0.55 18.57 -15.50
C ILE A 216 -0.93 19.93 -16.11
N PRO A 217 -1.04 20.05 -17.45
CA PRO A 217 -1.50 21.28 -18.08
C PRO A 217 -2.84 21.77 -17.50
N PRO A 218 -2.99 23.08 -17.23
CA PRO A 218 -4.23 23.62 -16.64
C PRO A 218 -5.37 23.74 -17.66
N ASP A 219 -5.03 23.85 -18.95
CA ASP A 219 -5.99 23.99 -20.04
C ASP A 219 -6.70 22.66 -20.32
N VAL A 220 -8.02 22.71 -20.57
CA VAL A 220 -8.87 21.52 -20.72
C VAL A 220 -8.36 20.54 -21.78
N ASN A 221 -8.11 20.99 -23.02
CA ASN A 221 -7.70 20.08 -24.09
C ASN A 221 -6.29 19.49 -23.85
N PRO A 222 -5.26 20.30 -23.52
CA PRO A 222 -3.95 19.76 -23.15
C PRO A 222 -3.98 18.83 -21.92
N ARG A 223 -4.88 19.08 -20.97
CA ARG A 223 -5.11 18.22 -19.80
C ARG A 223 -5.68 16.86 -20.22
N GLU A 224 -6.71 16.86 -21.05
CA GLU A 224 -7.31 15.62 -21.58
C GLU A 224 -6.28 14.81 -22.39
N ASP A 225 -5.52 15.46 -23.27
CA ASP A 225 -4.45 14.81 -24.05
C ASP A 225 -3.37 14.20 -23.14
N TRP A 226 -3.01 14.88 -22.06
CA TRP A 226 -2.07 14.38 -21.06
C TRP A 226 -2.59 13.11 -20.40
N ILE A 227 -3.85 13.13 -19.95
CA ILE A 227 -4.50 11.99 -19.28
C ILE A 227 -4.62 10.81 -20.23
N ASP A 228 -5.06 11.03 -21.46
CA ASP A 228 -5.22 9.97 -22.46
C ASP A 228 -3.88 9.35 -22.86
N ALA A 229 -2.80 10.14 -22.93
CA ALA A 229 -1.45 9.64 -23.13
C ALA A 229 -0.98 8.76 -21.96
N ALA A 230 -1.23 9.18 -20.71
CA ALA A 230 -0.92 8.40 -19.52
C ALA A 230 -1.68 7.07 -19.45
N VAL A 231 -2.98 7.09 -19.75
CA VAL A 231 -3.83 5.88 -19.80
C VAL A 231 -3.37 4.94 -20.92
N THR A 232 -3.04 5.49 -22.09
CA THR A 232 -2.51 4.72 -23.22
C THR A 232 -1.19 4.04 -22.85
N ALA A 233 -0.25 4.78 -22.26
CA ALA A 233 1.03 4.24 -21.84
C ALA A 233 0.88 3.14 -20.77
N PHE A 234 -0.02 3.33 -19.80
CA PHE A 234 -0.38 2.32 -18.81
C PHE A 234 -0.94 1.05 -19.47
N ALA A 235 -1.89 1.21 -20.39
CA ALA A 235 -2.51 0.07 -21.08
C ALA A 235 -1.51 -0.69 -21.97
N GLN A 236 -0.58 0.00 -22.61
CA GLN A 236 0.50 -0.59 -23.40
C GLN A 236 1.51 -1.33 -22.52
N HIS A 237 1.92 -0.71 -21.41
CA HIS A 237 2.86 -1.31 -20.45
C HIS A 237 2.36 -2.66 -19.93
N HIS A 238 1.05 -2.77 -19.67
CA HIS A 238 0.40 -4.00 -19.19
C HIS A 238 -0.23 -4.87 -20.28
N ARG A 239 -0.14 -4.46 -21.56
CA ARG A 239 -0.65 -5.20 -22.73
C ARG A 239 -2.15 -5.56 -22.68
N PHE A 240 -2.97 -4.74 -22.02
CA PHE A 240 -4.39 -5.06 -21.79
C PHE A 240 -5.18 -5.34 -23.07
N GLY A 241 -5.00 -4.53 -24.12
CA GLY A 241 -5.70 -4.73 -25.39
C GLY A 241 -5.36 -6.06 -26.06
N SER A 242 -4.07 -6.45 -26.06
CA SER A 242 -3.63 -7.74 -26.61
C SER A 242 -4.15 -8.92 -25.80
N THR A 243 -4.15 -8.80 -24.46
CA THR A 243 -4.69 -9.81 -23.56
C THR A 243 -6.18 -10.03 -23.78
N LEU A 244 -6.96 -8.94 -23.89
CA LEU A 244 -8.40 -9.04 -24.13
C LEU A 244 -8.70 -9.71 -25.47
N ARG A 245 -7.97 -9.34 -26.52
CA ARG A 245 -8.11 -9.97 -27.84
C ARG A 245 -7.86 -11.47 -27.79
N SER A 246 -6.80 -11.90 -27.11
CA SER A 246 -6.48 -13.32 -26.97
C SER A 246 -7.56 -14.11 -26.23
N ILE A 247 -8.27 -13.49 -25.28
CA ILE A 247 -9.37 -14.14 -24.56
C ILE A 247 -10.58 -14.29 -25.48
N LEU A 248 -10.94 -13.22 -26.20
CA LEU A 248 -12.08 -13.25 -27.12
C LEU A 248 -11.88 -14.24 -28.27
N ASP A 249 -10.67 -14.38 -28.80
CA ASP A 249 -10.36 -15.34 -29.85
C ASP A 249 -10.54 -16.80 -29.36
N GLN A 250 -10.26 -17.09 -28.08
CA GLN A 250 -10.45 -18.42 -27.49
C GLN A 250 -11.93 -18.77 -27.27
N ASP A 251 -12.76 -17.79 -26.93
CA ASP A 251 -14.19 -17.98 -26.70
C ASP A 251 -14.99 -18.15 -28.01
N ILE A 252 -14.44 -17.72 -29.15
CA ILE A 252 -15.08 -17.88 -30.47
C ILE A 252 -14.81 -19.28 -31.05
N GLU A 253 -13.74 -19.95 -30.62
CA GLU A 253 -13.34 -21.28 -31.08
C GLU A 253 -13.93 -22.42 -30.23
N SER A 254 -14.53 -22.13 -29.07
CA SER A 254 -15.16 -23.08 -28.14
C SER A 254 -16.66 -23.25 -28.33
#